data_AF-A0A520HPH2-F1
#
_entry.id   AF-A0A520HPH2-F1
#
_cell.length_a   1.000
_cell.length_b   1.000
_cell.length_c   1.000
_cell.angle_alpha   90.00
_cell.angle_beta   90.00
_cell.angle_gamma   90.00
#
_symmetry.space_group_name_H-M   'P 1'
#
loop_
_entity.id
_entity.type
_entity.pdbx_description
1 polymer ?
#
loop_
_entity_poly.entity_id
_entity_poly.type
_entity_poly.pdbx_seq_one_letter_code
_entity_poly.pdbx_strand_id
1 'polypeptide(L)'
;MPVSQFMAAANAHYYATRDPLGAAGDFVTAPEISQMFGELVGLWCADLWDRAGRPDCHWVELGPGRGTLAADARRAMGKAGFDPAIHFVETSPTLRAAQADRVPDATWHDASGTRSACAARSVGL
;
A
#
# COMPACT_ATOMS: atom_id res chain seq x y z
N MET A 1 -22.48 7.43 24.10
CA MET A 1 -21.56 7.40 22.94
C MET A 1 -21.42 5.96 22.49
N PRO A 2 -21.78 5.59 21.25
CA PRO A 2 -21.55 4.25 20.72
C PRO A 2 -20.06 3.91 20.73
N VAL A 3 -19.72 2.62 20.89
CA VAL A 3 -18.33 2.15 20.90
C VAL A 3 -17.61 2.53 19.60
N SER A 4 -18.28 2.47 18.45
CA SER A 4 -17.70 2.87 17.16
C SER A 4 -17.24 4.33 17.12
N GLN A 5 -18.03 5.25 17.70
CA GLN A 5 -17.69 6.67 17.76
C GLN A 5 -16.54 6.93 18.73
N PHE A 6 -16.51 6.23 19.86
CA PHE A 6 -15.40 6.29 20.81
C PHE A 6 -14.09 5.79 20.18
N MET A 7 -14.13 4.62 19.52
CA MET A 7 -12.96 4.01 18.89
C MET A 7 -12.43 4.86 17.74
N ALA A 8 -13.30 5.47 16.92
CA ALA A 8 -12.87 6.38 15.86
C ALA A 8 -12.13 7.61 16.41
N ALA A 9 -12.65 8.23 17.47
CA ALA A 9 -12.02 9.39 18.10
C ALA A 9 -10.67 9.03 18.77
N ALA A 10 -10.62 7.91 19.48
CA ALA A 10 -9.39 7.41 20.10
C ALA A 10 -8.31 7.09 19.04
N ASN A 11 -8.70 6.42 17.95
CA ASN A 11 -7.81 6.08 16.84
C ASN A 11 -7.23 7.34 16.16
N ALA A 12 -8.09 8.33 15.85
CA ALA A 12 -7.65 9.59 15.26
C ALA A 12 -6.64 10.33 16.16
N HIS A 13 -6.87 10.36 17.47
CA HIS A 13 -5.95 11.00 18.41
C HIS A 13 -4.60 10.28 18.49
N TYR A 14 -4.61 8.94 18.51
CA TYR A 14 -3.41 8.13 18.60
C TYR A 14 -2.49 8.33 17.39
N TYR A 15 -3.03 8.29 16.16
CA TYR A 15 -2.24 8.47 14.93
C TYR A 15 -1.89 9.94 14.61
N ALA A 16 -2.52 10.92 15.27
CA ALA A 16 -2.23 12.33 15.06
C ALA A 16 -1.02 12.85 15.88
N THR A 17 -0.65 12.16 16.96
CA THR A 17 0.26 12.73 17.99
C THR A 17 1.67 12.13 17.97
N ARG A 18 1.91 11.02 17.27
CA ARG A 18 3.22 10.35 17.15
C ARG A 18 3.37 9.70 15.77
N ASP A 19 4.61 9.47 15.33
CA ASP A 19 4.91 8.52 14.26
C ASP A 19 4.99 7.11 14.88
N PRO A 20 3.95 6.26 14.75
CA PRO A 20 3.84 5.04 15.53
C PRO A 20 4.53 3.84 14.86
N LEU A 21 5.17 4.02 13.70
CA LEU A 21 5.63 2.93 12.82
C LEU A 21 7.16 2.74 12.81
N GLY A 22 7.60 1.50 13.01
CA GLY A 22 9.00 1.06 12.87
C GLY A 22 9.69 0.77 14.21
N ALA A 23 10.98 0.41 14.19
CA ALA A 23 11.74 -0.01 15.39
C ALA A 23 11.82 1.05 16.51
N ALA A 24 11.53 2.32 16.21
CA ALA A 24 11.47 3.43 17.16
C ALA A 24 10.04 3.89 17.50
N GLY A 25 9.02 3.24 16.92
CA GLY A 25 7.59 3.48 17.20
C GLY A 25 6.99 2.38 18.07
N ASP A 26 5.71 2.54 18.43
CA ASP A 26 4.99 1.59 19.30
C ASP A 26 4.57 0.30 18.55
N PHE A 27 4.67 0.26 17.21
CA PHE A 27 4.31 -0.90 16.38
C PHE A 27 5.45 -1.36 15.47
N VAL A 28 5.88 -2.60 15.66
CA VAL A 28 6.67 -3.36 14.69
C VAL A 28 5.72 -4.29 13.93
N THR A 29 5.48 -4.02 12.65
CA THR A 29 4.62 -4.85 11.78
C THR A 29 5.46 -5.91 11.04
N ALA A 30 4.85 -7.00 10.58
CA ALA A 30 5.57 -8.10 9.92
C ALA A 30 6.47 -7.67 8.74
N PRO A 31 6.06 -6.72 7.87
CA PRO A 31 6.95 -6.17 6.84
C PRO A 31 8.18 -5.44 7.39
N GLU A 32 8.10 -4.85 8.60
CA GLU A 32 9.22 -4.15 9.24
C GLU A 32 10.15 -5.11 10.00
N ILE A 33 9.74 -6.36 10.25
CA ILE A 33 10.57 -7.41 10.88
C ILE A 33 11.43 -8.13 9.85
N SER A 34 10.85 -8.44 8.68
CA SER A 34 11.55 -9.20 7.66
C SER A 34 11.04 -8.89 6.26
N GLN A 35 11.99 -8.50 5.41
CA GLN A 35 11.85 -8.38 3.95
C GLN A 35 11.20 -9.61 3.32
N MET A 36 11.47 -10.80 3.86
CA MET A 36 10.93 -12.06 3.32
C MET A 36 9.41 -12.08 3.32
N PHE A 37 8.76 -11.39 4.26
CA PHE A 37 7.30 -11.31 4.29
C PHE A 37 6.76 -10.65 3.02
N GLY A 38 7.31 -9.49 2.65
CA GLY A 38 6.88 -8.78 1.44
C GLY A 38 7.21 -9.54 0.16
N GLU A 39 8.37 -10.18 0.10
CA GLU A 39 8.75 -11.01 -1.06
C GLU A 39 7.80 -12.19 -1.26
N LEU A 40 7.42 -12.90 -0.18
CA LEU A 40 6.49 -14.03 -0.25
C LEU A 40 5.09 -13.60 -0.67
N VAL A 41 4.59 -12.47 -0.16
CA VAL A 41 3.31 -11.91 -0.60
C VAL A 41 3.36 -11.54 -2.09
N GLY A 42 4.42 -10.87 -2.53
CA GLY A 42 4.61 -10.53 -3.94
C GLY A 42 4.62 -11.75 -4.84
N LEU A 43 5.41 -12.77 -4.52
CA LEU A 43 5.47 -14.01 -5.30
C LEU A 43 4.13 -14.74 -5.34
N TRP A 44 3.39 -14.75 -4.23
CA TRP A 44 2.05 -15.33 -4.20
C TRP A 44 1.08 -14.57 -5.12
N CYS A 45 1.12 -13.24 -5.12
CA CYS A 45 0.32 -12.44 -6.06
C CYS A 45 0.71 -12.70 -7.52
N ALA A 46 2.00 -12.81 -7.83
CA ALA A 46 2.48 -13.13 -9.18
C ALA A 46 2.02 -14.52 -9.65
N ASP A 47 2.04 -15.53 -8.77
CA ASP A 47 1.53 -16.87 -9.06
C ASP A 47 0.02 -16.85 -9.35
N LEU A 48 -0.77 -16.12 -8.55
CA LEU A 48 -2.20 -15.96 -8.80
C LEU A 48 -2.49 -15.25 -10.14
N TRP A 49 -1.73 -14.20 -10.44
CA TRP A 49 -1.86 -13.47 -11.70
C TRP A 49 -1.53 -14.35 -12.92
N ASP A 50 -0.46 -15.15 -12.85
CA ASP A 50 -0.08 -16.06 -13.92
C ASP A 50 -1.16 -17.13 -14.15
N ARG A 51 -1.66 -17.74 -13.06
CA ARG A 51 -2.77 -18.72 -13.11
C ARG A 51 -4.08 -18.12 -13.62
N ALA A 52 -4.29 -16.81 -13.43
CA ALA A 52 -5.44 -16.09 -13.95
C ALA A 52 -5.31 -15.73 -15.44
N GLY A 53 -4.23 -16.12 -16.11
CA GLY A 53 -4.01 -15.82 -17.54
C GLY A 53 -3.41 -14.44 -17.77
N ARG A 54 -2.69 -13.90 -16.78
CA ARG A 54 -1.96 -12.63 -16.84
C ARG A 54 -2.83 -11.42 -17.22
N PRO A 55 -3.97 -11.20 -16.55
CA PRO A 55 -4.82 -10.04 -16.81
C PRO A 55 -4.14 -8.72 -16.42
N ASP A 56 -4.68 -7.60 -16.92
CA ASP A 56 -4.31 -6.28 -16.40
C ASP A 56 -4.79 -6.15 -14.93
N CYS A 57 -3.90 -5.68 -14.06
CA CYS A 57 -4.11 -5.72 -12.61
C CYS A 57 -3.44 -4.52 -11.91
N HIS A 58 -4.01 -4.14 -10.76
CA HIS A 58 -3.48 -3.10 -9.89
C HIS A 58 -3.09 -3.68 -8.53
N TRP A 59 -1.96 -3.24 -7.99
CA TRP A 59 -1.64 -3.45 -6.58
C TRP A 59 -2.28 -2.33 -5.78
N VAL A 60 -3.22 -2.65 -4.88
CA VAL A 60 -3.89 -1.65 -4.02
C VAL A 60 -3.60 -1.96 -2.57
N GLU A 61 -2.98 -1.01 -1.86
CA GLU A 61 -2.65 -1.15 -0.44
C GLU A 61 -3.35 -0.07 0.38
N LEU A 62 -4.11 -0.50 1.39
CA LEU A 62 -4.83 0.38 2.31
C LEU A 62 -3.97 0.60 3.55
N GLY A 63 -3.56 1.84 3.80
CA GLY A 63 -2.64 2.17 4.90
C GLY A 63 -1.29 1.47 4.73
N PRO A 64 -0.52 1.77 3.67
CA PRO A 64 0.75 1.10 3.37
C PRO A 64 1.88 1.43 4.37
N GLY A 65 1.61 2.25 5.38
CA GLY A 65 2.60 2.67 6.37
C GLY A 65 3.77 3.38 5.70
N ARG A 66 4.96 2.79 5.75
CA ARG A 66 6.17 3.35 5.12
C ARG A 66 6.36 2.93 3.65
N GLY A 67 5.50 2.07 3.12
CA GLY A 67 5.62 1.49 1.78
C GLY A 67 6.56 0.28 1.70
N THR A 68 7.01 -0.25 2.84
CA THR A 68 7.98 -1.36 2.92
C THR A 68 7.44 -2.64 2.27
N LEU A 69 6.18 -3.00 2.53
CA LEU A 69 5.53 -4.18 1.94
C LEU A 69 5.51 -4.10 0.41
N ALA A 70 4.98 -3.01 -0.14
CA ALA A 70 4.92 -2.79 -1.58
C ALA A 70 6.32 -2.81 -2.23
N ALA A 71 7.33 -2.18 -1.61
CA ALA A 71 8.68 -2.15 -2.15
C ALA A 71 9.30 -3.56 -2.26
N ASP A 72 9.13 -4.38 -1.21
CA ASP A 72 9.63 -5.76 -1.20
C ASP A 72 8.85 -6.67 -2.14
N ALA A 73 7.52 -6.55 -2.15
CA ALA A 73 6.66 -7.28 -3.07
C ALA A 73 7.00 -6.95 -4.53
N ARG A 74 7.13 -5.66 -4.89
CA ARG A 74 7.47 -5.20 -6.25
C ARG A 74 8.78 -5.81 -6.74
N ARG A 75 9.82 -5.82 -5.91
CA ARG A 75 11.11 -6.42 -6.26
C ARG A 75 10.99 -7.92 -6.56
N ALA A 76 10.16 -8.65 -5.82
CA ALA A 76 9.96 -10.08 -6.04
C ALA A 76 9.05 -10.37 -7.24
N MET A 77 7.94 -9.65 -7.38
CA MET A 77 6.99 -9.75 -8.51
C MET A 77 7.68 -9.45 -9.84
N GLY A 78 8.55 -8.44 -9.90
CA GLY A 78 9.28 -8.09 -11.11
C GLY A 78 10.16 -9.23 -11.65
N LYS A 79 10.71 -10.08 -10.76
CA LYS A 79 11.46 -11.29 -11.17
C LYS A 79 10.58 -12.34 -11.84
N ALA A 80 9.29 -12.36 -11.52
CA ALA A 80 8.28 -13.22 -12.14
C ALA A 80 7.61 -12.57 -13.37
N GLY A 81 8.03 -11.36 -13.76
CA GLY A 81 7.45 -10.62 -14.88
C GLY A 81 6.09 -9.99 -14.60
N PHE A 82 5.74 -9.82 -13.31
CA PHE A 82 4.53 -9.13 -12.87
C PHE A 82 4.90 -7.73 -12.33
N ASP A 83 4.45 -6.67 -13.00
CA ASP A 83 4.68 -5.27 -12.60
C ASP A 83 3.36 -4.47 -12.67
N PRO A 84 2.44 -4.70 -11.71
CA PRO A 84 1.17 -3.99 -11.69
C PRO A 84 1.36 -2.52 -11.30
N ALA A 85 0.48 -1.65 -11.78
CA ALA A 85 0.43 -0.27 -11.29
C ALA A 85 0.09 -0.25 -9.79
N ILE A 86 0.81 0.55 -9.01
CA ILE A 86 0.69 0.59 -7.55
C ILE A 86 -0.20 1.76 -7.11
N HIS A 87 -1.17 1.47 -6.25
CA HIS A 87 -2.13 2.41 -5.70
C HIS A 87 -2.14 2.33 -4.17
N PHE A 88 -1.95 3.48 -3.50
CA PHE A 88 -1.95 3.59 -2.05
C PHE A 88 -3.14 4.41 -1.57
N VAL A 89 -3.88 3.88 -0.60
CA VAL A 89 -4.90 4.66 0.12
C VAL A 89 -4.28 5.10 1.45
N GLU A 90 -3.90 6.36 1.52
CA GLU A 90 -3.17 6.96 2.64
C GLU A 90 -3.56 8.43 2.75
N THR A 91 -3.92 8.93 3.93
CA THR A 91 -4.30 10.34 4.13
C THR A 91 -3.18 11.18 4.76
N SER A 92 -2.19 10.55 5.39
CA SER A 92 -1.08 11.23 6.07
C SER A 92 -0.03 11.76 5.08
N PRO A 93 0.18 13.10 4.98
CA PRO A 93 1.18 13.68 4.08
C PRO A 93 2.60 13.21 4.38
N THR A 94 2.93 13.03 5.66
CA THR A 94 4.25 12.55 6.11
C THR A 94 4.52 11.13 5.62
N LEU A 95 3.53 10.24 5.71
CA LEU A 95 3.67 8.87 5.21
C LEU A 95 3.73 8.83 3.69
N ARG A 96 2.94 9.67 2.99
CA ARG A 96 3.02 9.79 1.52
C ARG A 96 4.42 10.18 1.05
N ALA A 97 5.08 11.12 1.73
CA ALA A 97 6.46 11.50 1.41
C ALA A 97 7.42 10.31 1.58
N ALA A 98 7.35 9.61 2.73
CA ALA A 98 8.20 8.44 2.99
C ALA A 98 7.93 7.26 2.03
N GLN A 99 6.69 7.14 1.53
CA GLN A 99 6.31 6.16 0.52
C GLN A 99 6.85 6.53 -0.85
N ALA A 100 6.79 7.81 -1.24
CA ALA A 100 7.29 8.28 -2.54
C ALA A 100 8.80 8.05 -2.71
N ASP A 101 9.56 8.11 -1.60
CA ASP A 101 10.99 7.78 -1.61
C ASP A 101 11.25 6.29 -1.90
N ARG A 102 10.33 5.39 -1.53
CA ARG A 102 10.48 3.92 -1.71
C ARG A 102 9.80 3.40 -2.97
N VAL A 103 8.64 3.96 -3.31
CA VAL A 103 7.77 3.54 -4.41
C VAL A 103 7.34 4.79 -5.19
N PRO A 104 8.25 5.37 -5.99
CA PRO A 104 8.04 6.67 -6.63
C PRO A 104 6.95 6.66 -7.72
N ASP A 105 6.62 5.49 -8.24
CA ASP A 105 5.59 5.28 -9.27
C ASP A 105 4.20 4.97 -8.70
N ALA A 106 4.04 5.00 -7.37
CA ALA A 106 2.74 4.81 -6.74
C ALA A 106 1.77 5.97 -7.03
N THR A 107 0.47 5.67 -7.05
CA THR A 107 -0.61 6.66 -7.08
C THR A 107 -1.32 6.70 -5.73
N TRP A 108 -1.40 7.87 -5.10
CA TRP A 108 -2.06 8.04 -3.80
C TRP A 108 -3.52 8.46 -3.91
N HIS A 109 -4.35 7.93 -3.00
CA HIS A 109 -5.78 8.20 -2.90
C HIS A 109 -6.13 8.50 -1.44
N ASP A 110 -7.12 9.37 -1.22
CA ASP A 110 -7.60 9.71 0.13
C ASP A 110 -8.60 8.67 0.69
N ALA A 111 -9.26 7.90 -0.18
CA ALA A 111 -10.24 6.89 0.19
C ALA A 111 -10.31 5.78 -0.87
N SER A 112 -10.78 4.59 -0.47
CA SER A 112 -10.93 3.41 -1.33
C SER A 112 -11.99 3.56 -2.45
N GLY A 113 -12.75 4.67 -2.46
CA GLY A 113 -13.71 5.02 -3.52
C GLY A 113 -13.24 6.14 -4.47
N THR A 114 -12.06 6.73 -4.23
CA THR A 114 -11.54 7.80 -5.07
C THR A 114 -11.02 7.21 -6.37
N ARG A 115 -11.68 7.50 -7.50
CA ARG A 115 -11.14 7.16 -8.82
C ARG A 115 -10.01 8.14 -9.11
N SER A 116 -8.79 7.64 -9.28
CA SER A 116 -7.74 8.47 -9.89
C SER A 116 -8.21 8.92 -11.27
N ALA A 117 -8.00 10.20 -11.58
CA ALA A 117 -8.29 10.80 -12.88
C ALA A 117 -7.52 10.15 -14.05
N CYS A 118 -6.66 9.15 -13.78
CA CYS A 118 -5.90 8.42 -14.79
C CYS A 118 -6.79 7.54 -15.71
N ALA A 119 -7.98 7.12 -15.27
CA ALA A 119 -8.85 6.23 -16.08
C ALA A 119 -9.58 6.92 -17.26
N ALA A 120 -9.37 8.22 -17.51
CA ALA A 120 -10.10 8.97 -18.53
C ALA A 120 -9.40 9.08 -19.91
N ARG A 121 -8.31 8.32 -20.16
CA ARG A 121 -7.49 8.53 -21.38
C ARG A 121 -7.25 7.31 -22.29
N SER A 122 -8.09 6.27 -22.27
CA SER A 122 -7.90 5.12 -23.17
C SER A 122 -9.17 4.45 -23.72
N VAL A 123 -10.27 5.18 -23.87
CA VAL A 123 -11.36 4.76 -24.78
C VAL A 123 -11.86 5.97 -25.57
N GLY A 124 -11.27 6.18 -26.74
CA GLY A 124 -11.68 7.20 -27.70
C GLY A 124 -11.25 6.78 -29.09
N LEU A 125 -12.20 6.15 -29.80
CA LEU A 125 -12.24 5.71 -31.20
C LEU A 125 -11.08 4.86 -31.73
#